data_AF-A0A9W8AH73-F1
#
_entry.id   AF-A0A9W8AH73-F1
#
_cell.length_a   1.000
_cell.length_b   1.000
_cell.length_c   1.000
_cell.angle_alpha   90.00
_cell.angle_beta   90.00
_cell.angle_gamma   90.00
#
_symmetry.space_group_name_H-M   'P 1'
#
loop_
_entity.id
_entity.type
_entity.pdbx_description
1 polymer ?
#
loop_
_entity_poly.entity_id
_entity_poly.type
_entity_poly.pdbx_seq_one_letter_code
_entity_poly.pdbx_strand_id
1 'polypeptide(L)'
;MNKAGTVIHPTQHRVLSVRECARSQGFPDHFVFLSDNPGTIKDMHRQIGNAVPPPLAHALSSQLLEGILERLLVKGAQFSDDKPVGQFLQTNPEYLFGTTN
;
A
#
# COMPACT_ATOMS: atom_id res chain seq x y z
N MET A 1 -12.78 28.19 -6.62
CA MET A 1 -11.52 27.42 -6.74
C MET A 1 -11.52 26.33 -5.67
N ASN A 2 -11.46 25.06 -6.07
CA ASN A 2 -11.28 23.96 -5.11
C ASN A 2 -9.88 24.04 -4.50
N LYS A 3 -9.74 23.75 -3.20
CA LYS A 3 -8.47 23.77 -2.46
C LYS A 3 -7.52 22.62 -2.79
N ALA A 4 -7.93 21.69 -3.66
CA ALA A 4 -7.07 20.61 -4.14
C ALA A 4 -6.08 21.18 -5.16
N GLY A 5 -4.81 20.78 -5.08
CA GLY A 5 -3.71 21.31 -5.89
C GLY A 5 -3.84 21.07 -7.40
N THR A 6 -2.76 21.26 -8.14
CA THR A 6 -2.77 21.14 -9.60
C THR A 6 -3.08 19.70 -10.04
N VAL A 7 -4.26 19.50 -10.63
CA VAL A 7 -4.73 18.20 -11.15
C VAL A 7 -4.69 18.10 -12.68
N ILE A 8 -3.92 18.98 -13.32
CA ILE A 8 -3.78 19.05 -14.78
C ILE A 8 -2.55 18.26 -15.22
N HIS A 9 -2.69 17.48 -16.30
CA HIS A 9 -1.56 16.71 -16.84
C HIS A 9 -0.46 17.67 -17.35
N PRO A 10 0.84 17.39 -17.11
CA PRO A 10 1.92 18.34 -17.40
C PRO A 10 2.02 18.81 -18.86
N THR A 11 1.69 17.92 -19.81
CA THR A 11 1.82 18.17 -21.26
C THR A 11 0.54 18.05 -22.06
N GLN A 12 -0.56 17.56 -21.45
CA GLN A 12 -1.80 17.25 -22.17
C GLN A 12 -2.93 18.11 -21.61
N HIS A 13 -3.82 18.60 -22.46
CA HIS A 13 -4.97 19.42 -22.07
C HIS A 13 -6.10 18.58 -21.46
N ARG A 14 -5.81 17.88 -20.35
CA ARG A 14 -6.75 17.07 -19.60
C ARG A 14 -6.38 17.03 -18.11
N VAL A 15 -7.32 16.58 -17.29
CA VAL A 15 -7.04 16.23 -15.89
C VAL A 15 -6.25 14.91 -15.80
N LEU A 16 -5.62 14.69 -14.65
CA LEU A 16 -5.01 13.41 -14.33
C LEU A 16 -6.07 12.29 -14.37
N SER A 17 -5.69 11.17 -14.94
CA SER A 17 -6.48 9.94 -14.98
C SER A 17 -6.45 9.22 -13.62
N VAL A 18 -7.39 8.29 -13.44
CA VAL A 18 -7.44 7.40 -12.28
C VAL A 18 -6.09 6.70 -12.07
N ARG A 19 -5.46 6.20 -13.14
CA ARG A 19 -4.19 5.48 -13.05
C ARG A 19 -3.02 6.39 -12.69
N GLU A 20 -2.97 7.62 -13.19
CA GLU A 20 -1.93 8.58 -12.81
C GLU A 20 -2.04 8.95 -11.33
N CYS A 21 -3.26 9.14 -10.82
CA CYS A 21 -3.48 9.37 -9.39
C CYS A 21 -3.08 8.14 -8.55
N ALA A 22 -3.41 6.93 -9.01
CA ALA A 22 -3.05 5.69 -8.33
C ALA A 22 -1.52 5.49 -8.25
N ARG A 23 -0.80 5.77 -9.35
CA ARG A 23 0.67 5.73 -9.37
C ARG A 23 1.29 6.75 -8.42
N SER A 24 0.70 7.96 -8.34
CA SER A 24 1.15 8.97 -7.38
C SER A 24 1.04 8.51 -5.92
N GLN A 25 0.07 7.64 -5.61
CA GLN A 25 -0.07 7.02 -4.28
C GLN A 25 0.80 5.76 -4.11
N GLY A 26 1.47 5.29 -5.17
CA GLY A 26 2.30 4.08 -5.13
C GLY A 26 1.51 2.78 -5.26
N PHE A 27 0.29 2.80 -5.79
CA PHE A 27 -0.42 1.57 -6.13
C PHE A 27 0.24 0.86 -7.31
N PRO A 28 0.32 -0.48 -7.29
CA PRO A 28 0.78 -1.22 -8.46
C PRO A 28 -0.21 -1.10 -9.62
N ASP A 29 0.30 -1.14 -10.85
CA ASP A 29 -0.52 -0.95 -12.06
C ASP A 29 -1.61 -2.04 -12.24
N HIS A 30 -1.39 -3.23 -11.67
CA HIS A 30 -2.37 -4.32 -11.66
C HIS A 30 -3.46 -4.16 -10.59
N PHE A 31 -3.37 -3.17 -9.69
CA PHE A 31 -4.42 -2.90 -8.71
C PHE A 31 -5.69 -2.40 -9.42
N VAL A 32 -6.82 -3.01 -9.11
CA VAL A 32 -8.12 -2.72 -9.72
C VAL A 32 -8.99 -1.93 -8.75
N PHE A 33 -9.46 -0.77 -9.19
CA PHE A 33 -10.45 0.03 -8.46
C PHE A 33 -11.84 -0.29 -9.02
N LEU A 34 -12.77 -0.69 -8.14
CA LEU A 34 -14.14 -1.07 -8.50
C LEU A 34 -15.11 0.01 -8.04
N SER A 35 -16.23 0.17 -8.74
CA SER A 35 -17.36 0.98 -8.31
C SER A 35 -18.63 0.20 -8.63
N ASP A 36 -19.60 0.21 -7.71
CA ASP A 36 -20.90 -0.44 -7.87
C ASP A 36 -21.69 0.11 -9.07
N ASN A 37 -21.32 1.32 -9.53
CA ASN A 37 -21.85 1.91 -10.75
C ASN A 37 -20.74 1.99 -11.83
N PRO A 38 -20.76 1.10 -12.85
CA PRO A 38 -19.78 1.09 -13.92
C PRO A 38 -19.63 2.48 -14.57
N GLY A 39 -18.39 2.99 -14.62
CA GLY A 39 -18.09 4.29 -15.22
C GLY A 39 -18.05 5.48 -14.25
N THR A 40 -18.27 5.29 -12.94
CA THR A 40 -18.15 6.38 -11.97
C THR A 40 -16.69 6.67 -11.62
N ILE A 41 -16.01 7.37 -12.53
CA ILE A 41 -14.61 7.82 -12.40
C ILE A 41 -14.36 8.58 -11.08
N LYS A 42 -15.37 9.32 -10.60
CA LYS A 42 -15.29 10.08 -9.35
C LYS A 42 -15.12 9.20 -8.12
N ASP A 43 -15.71 8.01 -8.10
CA ASP A 43 -15.59 7.08 -6.97
C ASP A 43 -14.19 6.50 -6.87
N MET A 44 -13.61 6.12 -8.00
CA MET A 44 -12.24 5.63 -8.04
C MET A 44 -11.25 6.72 -7.58
N HIS A 45 -11.42 7.96 -8.02
CA HIS A 45 -10.60 9.08 -7.52
C HIS A 45 -10.76 9.28 -6.01
N ARG A 46 -11.98 9.11 -5.47
CA ARG A 46 -12.23 9.18 -4.02
C ARG A 46 -11.55 8.03 -3.26
N GLN A 47 -11.61 6.81 -3.78
CA GLN A 47 -10.91 5.65 -3.20
C GLN A 47 -9.40 5.88 -3.14
N ILE A 48 -8.81 6.35 -4.25
CA ILE A 48 -7.38 6.66 -4.32
C ILE A 48 -7.00 7.83 -3.39
N GLY A 49 -7.80 8.89 -3.38
CA GLY A 49 -7.52 10.09 -2.58
C GLY A 49 -7.61 9.85 -1.08
N ASN A 50 -8.50 8.94 -0.65
CA ASN A 50 -8.69 8.60 0.76
C ASN A 50 -7.81 7.45 1.24
N ALA A 51 -7.18 6.70 0.33
CA ALA A 51 -6.35 5.56 0.69
C ALA A 51 -5.03 5.99 1.33
N VAL A 52 -4.49 5.12 2.19
CA VAL A 52 -3.11 5.22 2.65
C VAL A 52 -2.18 4.74 1.52
N PRO A 53 -1.12 5.49 1.16
CA PRO A 53 -0.15 5.06 0.17
C PRO A 53 0.46 3.69 0.52
N PRO A 54 0.43 2.67 -0.37
CA PRO A 54 0.98 1.35 -0.06
C PRO A 54 2.45 1.35 0.41
N PRO A 55 3.38 2.18 -0.16
CA PRO A 55 4.74 2.25 0.35
C PRO A 55 4.83 2.73 1.81
N LEU A 56 3.96 3.68 2.19
CA LEU A 56 3.89 4.18 3.57
C LEU A 56 3.34 3.10 4.51
N ALA A 57 2.27 2.41 4.08
CA ALA A 57 1.70 1.31 4.85
C ALA A 57 2.73 0.21 5.11
N HIS A 58 3.53 -0.15 4.10
CA HIS A 58 4.60 -1.15 4.21
C HIS A 58 5.69 -0.74 5.21
N ALA A 59 6.13 0.52 5.16
CA ALA A 59 7.14 1.02 6.10
C ALA A 59 6.64 1.00 7.55
N LEU A 60 5.38 1.41 7.78
CA LEU A 60 4.76 1.39 9.10
C LEU A 60 4.53 -0.04 9.61
N SER A 61 4.03 -0.93 8.76
CA SER A 61 3.76 -2.32 9.15
C SER A 61 5.04 -3.07 9.50
N SER A 62 6.15 -2.77 8.83
CA SER A 62 7.45 -3.40 9.12
C SER A 62 7.91 -3.09 10.55
N GLN A 63 7.82 -1.83 10.96
CA GLN A 63 8.19 -1.40 12.32
C GLN A 63 7.21 -1.93 13.39
N LEU A 64 5.92 -1.94 13.07
CA LEU A 64 4.93 -2.52 13.97
C LEU A 64 5.14 -4.02 14.16
N LEU A 65 5.43 -4.75 13.08
CA LEU A 65 5.70 -6.18 13.13
C LEU A 65 6.95 -6.48 13.97
N GLU A 66 8.02 -5.72 13.80
CA GLU A 66 9.24 -5.83 14.60
C GLU A 66 8.94 -5.70 16.10
N GLY A 67 8.24 -4.64 16.52
CA GLY A 67 7.88 -4.45 17.94
C GLY A 67 6.91 -5.51 18.49
N ILE A 68 6.01 -6.04 17.65
CA ILE A 68 5.12 -7.16 18.04
C ILE A 68 5.96 -8.43 18.23
N LEU A 69 6.85 -8.74 17.30
CA LEU A 69 7.71 -9.92 17.37
C LEU A 69 8.59 -9.86 18.61
N GLU A 70 9.30 -8.76 18.87
CA GLU A 70 10.08 -8.57 20.10
C GLU A 70 9.27 -8.90 21.36
N ARG A 71 8.03 -8.40 21.45
CA ARG A 71 7.15 -8.63 22.59
C ARG A 71 6.65 -10.08 22.71
N LEU A 72 6.54 -10.81 21.60
CA LEU A 72 6.17 -12.23 21.58
C LEU A 72 7.36 -13.13 21.93
N LEU A 73 8.57 -12.80 21.46
CA LEU A 73 9.80 -13.54 21.77
C LEU A 73 10.17 -13.42 23.25
N VAL A 74 10.05 -12.23 23.84
CA VAL A 74 10.27 -12.01 25.29
C VAL A 74 9.28 -12.81 26.15
N LYS A 75 8.13 -13.21 25.60
CA LYS A 75 7.12 -14.05 26.28
C LYS A 75 7.28 -15.56 26.03
N GLY A 76 8.37 -16.00 25.40
CA GLY A 76 8.67 -17.42 25.21
C GLY A 76 8.08 -18.05 23.94
N ALA A 77 7.66 -17.25 22.95
CA ALA A 77 7.43 -17.79 21.61
C ALA A 77 8.80 -18.07 20.96
N GLN A 78 9.14 -19.35 20.76
CA GLN A 78 10.41 -19.75 20.13
C GLN A 78 10.37 -19.42 18.64
N PHE A 79 11.07 -18.37 18.25
CA PHE A 79 11.42 -18.10 16.87
C PHE A 79 12.91 -18.35 16.76
N SER A 80 13.31 -19.25 15.85
CA SER A 80 14.67 -19.78 15.72
C SER A 80 15.64 -18.76 15.12
N ASP A 81 15.87 -17.65 15.84
CA ASP A 81 17.11 -17.14 16.41
C ASP A 81 18.38 -16.74 15.64
N ASP A 82 18.47 -16.66 14.29
CA ASP A 82 19.75 -16.19 13.69
C ASP A 82 19.66 -15.27 12.47
N LYS A 83 18.48 -14.74 12.12
CA LYS A 83 18.31 -13.95 10.89
C LYS A 83 17.64 -12.59 11.15
N PRO A 84 18.23 -11.45 10.70
CA PRO A 84 17.54 -10.17 10.75
C PRO A 84 16.19 -10.26 10.03
N VAL A 85 15.19 -9.50 10.47
CA VAL A 85 13.79 -9.58 9.96
C VAL A 85 13.72 -9.58 8.43
N GLY A 86 14.56 -8.79 7.75
CA GLY A 86 14.65 -8.80 6.28
C GLY A 86 15.02 -10.16 5.68
N GLN A 87 15.91 -10.90 6.34
CA GLN A 87 16.31 -12.25 5.93
C GLN A 87 15.29 -13.30 6.37
N PHE A 88 14.59 -13.11 7.50
CA PHE A 88 13.47 -13.96 7.89
C PHE A 88 12.31 -13.87 6.89
N LEU A 89 11.94 -12.65 6.46
CA LEU A 89 10.90 -12.43 5.46
C LEU A 89 11.34 -13.02 4.11
N GLN A 90 12.61 -12.87 3.71
CA GLN A 90 13.14 -13.54 2.51
C GLN A 90 13.04 -15.07 2.56
N THR A 91 13.17 -15.68 3.75
CA THR A 91 13.05 -17.14 3.91
C THR A 91 11.64 -17.63 4.15
N ASN A 92 10.70 -16.74 4.48
CA ASN A 92 9.28 -17.06 4.74
C ASN A 92 8.40 -16.08 3.95
N PRO A 93 8.38 -16.21 2.61
CA PRO A 93 7.71 -15.27 1.72
C PRO A 93 6.18 -15.25 1.89
N GLU A 94 5.59 -16.27 2.51
CA GLU A 94 4.16 -16.36 2.85
C GLU A 94 3.70 -15.24 3.81
N TYR A 95 4.63 -14.63 4.54
CA TYR A 95 4.38 -13.44 5.35
C TYR A 95 4.67 -12.13 4.61
N LEU A 96 5.33 -12.18 3.45
CA LEU A 96 5.83 -11.01 2.74
C LEU A 96 4.78 -10.38 1.82
N PHE A 97 3.80 -11.15 1.38
CA PHE A 97 2.56 -10.61 0.83
C PHE A 97 1.46 -11.54 1.29
N GLY A 98 0.36 -10.98 1.80
CA GLY A 98 -0.86 -11.75 2.04
C GLY A 98 -1.36 -12.31 0.71
N THR A 99 -0.81 -13.43 0.27
CA THR A 99 -1.42 -14.28 -0.74
C THR A 99 -2.59 -14.95 -0.07
N THR A 100 -3.72 -14.26 -0.08
CA THR A 100 -5.02 -14.92 -0.02
C THR A 100 -5.07 -15.93 -1.16
N ASN A 101 -5.49 -17.16 -0.84
CA ASN A 101 -5.91 -18.17 -1.82
C ASN A 101 -6.90 -17.62 -2.84
#